data_AF-A0A538RLC8-F1
#
_entry.id   AF-A0A538RLC8-F1
#
_cell.length_a   1.000
_cell.length_b   1.000
_cell.length_c   1.000
_cell.angle_alpha   90.00
_cell.angle_beta   90.00
_cell.angle_gamma   90.00
#
_symmetry.space_group_name_H-M   'P 1'
#
loop_
_entity.id
_entity.type
_entity.pdbx_description
1 polymer ?
#
loop_
_entity_poly.entity_id
_entity_poly.type
_entity_poly.pdbx_seq_one_letter_code
_entity_poly.pdbx_strand_id
1 'polypeptide(L)'
;MKHVILHADGMADHPRKELRGRTPLQAALTPHLDRLAQDGELGLLAAAPENVRQGGGLMGTTILGYDPKKYYQGPGPFEAASLGVVVSEHDVVYRCTMVTLRADAQSGSKGGLNEIKKLGPQVVMDDPTAGLILTEEARELIEAINEQLGSEMIQFYPGLGHRHLMVWVNGKSRAICTDPQLLVGRPIADALPTGDGSDILWKLMDASFQILRDHPLNDERREAGQKPANCLWLWGQGRAILWPNLSERLKMSGVVVSQSDVHRGLGIMAGLEAVDGARLAGADLRTQAEVALEELKKNDFAYVHVELPDEVVYGSDVAAKVKGIEAVDRELVGPLLDGLAQLGSHRIVAFCDSGSVHHGQAAEGPGFFAYRDSAAAPSAGTGRRFIEADARASTVPPRDATKFVVRLFAKGS
;
A
#
# COMPACT_ATOMS: atom_id res chain seq x y z
N MET A 1 24.08 3.93 17.27
CA MET A 1 23.06 4.90 16.85
C MET A 1 21.98 4.11 16.11
N LYS A 2 20.70 4.35 16.42
CA LYS A 2 19.56 3.65 15.79
C LYS A 2 18.99 4.45 14.62
N HIS A 3 18.43 3.78 13.63
CA HIS A 3 17.89 4.43 12.43
C HIS A 3 16.47 3.95 12.17
N VAL A 4 15.58 4.87 11.86
CA VAL A 4 14.18 4.56 11.57
C VAL A 4 13.73 5.26 10.30
N ILE A 5 13.11 4.49 9.41
CA ILE A 5 12.23 5.01 8.38
C ILE A 5 10.81 4.71 8.86
N LEU A 6 10.03 5.76 9.14
CA LEU A 6 8.61 5.68 9.42
C LEU A 6 7.86 6.07 8.14
N HIS A 7 7.28 5.09 7.48
CA HIS A 7 6.39 5.30 6.35
C HIS A 7 4.95 5.36 6.86
N ALA A 8 4.33 6.53 6.79
CA ALA A 8 2.96 6.74 7.26
C ALA A 8 2.04 7.02 6.06
N ASP A 9 1.50 5.95 5.50
CA ASP A 9 0.70 5.96 4.27
C ASP A 9 -0.78 6.33 4.56
N GLY A 10 -1.46 6.86 3.54
CA GLY A 10 -2.87 7.21 3.59
C GLY A 10 -3.25 8.47 4.38
N MET A 11 -2.29 9.18 5.01
CA MET A 11 -2.58 10.38 5.80
C MET A 11 -2.77 11.64 4.96
N ALA A 12 -1.99 11.80 3.89
CA ALA A 12 -2.10 12.95 2.99
C ALA A 12 -3.38 12.89 2.16
N ASP A 13 -3.96 14.05 1.87
CA ASP A 13 -5.21 14.14 1.10
C ASP A 13 -5.38 15.53 0.47
N HIS A 14 -6.52 15.72 -0.17
CA HIS A 14 -6.99 16.98 -0.68
C HIS A 14 -7.78 17.78 0.38
N PRO A 15 -7.85 19.11 0.20
CA PRO A 15 -8.78 19.96 0.93
C PRO A 15 -10.23 19.43 0.88
N ARG A 16 -10.86 19.31 2.05
CA ARG A 16 -12.25 18.85 2.20
C ARG A 16 -13.18 20.00 2.58
N LYS A 17 -14.38 20.04 2.00
CA LYS A 17 -15.38 21.09 2.30
C LYS A 17 -15.81 21.03 3.76
N GLU A 18 -15.98 19.82 4.27
CA GLU A 18 -16.33 19.46 5.65
C GLU A 18 -15.31 20.03 6.66
N LEU A 19 -14.05 20.19 6.23
CA LEU A 19 -12.95 20.72 7.04
C LEU A 19 -12.66 22.20 6.76
N ARG A 20 -13.58 22.90 6.09
CA ARG A 20 -13.45 24.32 5.67
C ARG A 20 -12.24 24.57 4.77
N GLY A 21 -11.99 23.65 3.83
CA GLY A 21 -10.89 23.77 2.87
C GLY A 21 -9.53 23.33 3.42
N ARG A 22 -9.50 22.64 4.56
CA ARG A 22 -8.28 21.99 5.07
C ARG A 22 -8.22 20.52 4.63
N THR A 23 -7.02 19.97 4.54
CA THR A 23 -6.81 18.51 4.44
C THR A 23 -7.13 17.85 5.79
N PRO A 24 -7.40 16.54 5.84
CA PRO A 24 -7.52 15.78 7.09
C PRO A 24 -6.28 15.92 7.97
N LEU A 25 -5.08 15.85 7.38
CA LEU A 25 -3.81 16.01 8.10
C LEU A 25 -3.65 17.42 8.69
N GLN A 26 -4.09 18.48 7.99
CA GLN A 26 -4.15 19.84 8.54
C GLN A 26 -5.13 19.98 9.70
N ALA A 27 -6.24 19.24 9.68
CA ALA A 27 -7.28 19.30 10.69
C ALA A 27 -6.97 18.48 11.94
N ALA A 28 -6.20 17.39 11.80
CA ALA A 28 -5.77 16.51 12.87
C ALA A 28 -4.80 17.18 13.85
N LEU A 29 -4.86 16.77 15.10
CA LEU A 29 -3.86 17.08 16.13
C LEU A 29 -2.71 16.06 16.07
N THR A 30 -1.56 16.48 15.55
CA THR A 30 -0.38 15.63 15.33
C THR A 30 0.88 16.17 16.04
N PRO A 31 0.85 16.39 17.36
CA PRO A 31 1.96 17.03 18.08
C PRO A 31 3.30 16.29 17.94
N HIS A 32 3.32 14.97 17.74
CA HIS A 32 4.56 14.20 17.65
C HIS A 32 5.23 14.33 16.28
N LEU A 33 4.46 14.23 15.20
CA LEU A 33 4.91 14.52 13.84
C LEU A 33 5.26 16.00 13.67
N ASP A 34 4.47 16.91 14.24
CA ASP A 34 4.75 18.35 14.23
C ASP A 34 6.08 18.65 14.93
N ARG A 35 6.37 17.98 16.04
CA ARG A 35 7.67 18.09 16.72
C ARG A 35 8.83 17.65 15.82
N LEU A 36 8.69 16.56 15.06
CA LEU A 36 9.73 16.15 14.09
C LEU A 36 9.96 17.22 13.02
N ALA A 37 8.89 17.84 12.53
CA ALA A 37 8.97 18.92 11.54
C ALA A 37 9.60 20.20 12.11
N GLN A 38 9.36 20.51 13.39
CA GLN A 38 9.90 21.68 14.08
C GLN A 38 11.37 21.50 14.43
N ASP A 39 11.71 20.40 15.08
CA ASP A 39 13.06 20.11 15.58
C ASP A 39 14.02 19.67 14.45
N GLY A 40 13.48 19.29 13.29
CA GLY A 40 14.20 18.70 12.16
C GLY A 40 14.07 19.44 10.83
N GLU A 41 14.38 18.70 9.76
CA GLU A 41 14.22 19.15 8.37
C GLU A 41 12.87 18.66 7.83
N LEU A 42 11.98 19.58 7.46
CA LEU A 42 10.74 19.32 6.73
C LEU A 42 10.93 19.68 5.26
N GLY A 43 10.47 18.85 4.33
CA GLY A 43 10.52 19.16 2.91
C GLY A 43 9.79 18.15 2.02
N LEU A 44 9.85 18.40 0.72
CA LEU A 44 9.27 17.53 -0.29
C LEU A 44 10.25 16.43 -0.71
N LEU A 45 9.71 15.27 -1.05
CA LEU A 45 10.42 14.24 -1.80
C LEU A 45 10.26 14.52 -3.29
N ALA A 46 11.34 14.43 -4.05
CA ALA A 46 11.29 14.57 -5.50
C ALA A 46 10.43 13.45 -6.09
N ALA A 47 9.55 13.80 -7.03
CA ALA A 47 8.70 12.83 -7.71
C ALA A 47 9.54 11.74 -8.38
N ALA A 48 8.99 10.53 -8.43
CA ALA A 48 9.61 9.45 -9.18
C ALA A 48 9.81 9.88 -10.65
N PRO A 49 10.88 9.42 -11.32
CA PRO A 49 11.10 9.73 -12.72
C PRO A 49 9.89 9.39 -13.61
N GLU A 50 9.71 10.14 -14.69
CA GLU A 50 8.72 9.80 -15.71
C GLU A 50 8.91 8.35 -16.21
N ASN A 51 7.78 7.70 -16.54
CA ASN A 51 7.69 6.32 -17.03
C ASN A 51 8.04 5.22 -16.02
N VAL A 52 7.86 5.48 -14.73
CA VAL A 52 7.91 4.46 -13.67
C VAL A 52 6.50 3.93 -13.39
N ARG A 53 6.38 2.60 -13.20
CA ARG A 53 5.13 1.96 -12.78
C ARG A 53 4.66 2.58 -11.47
N GLN A 54 3.36 2.83 -11.35
CA GLN A 54 2.75 3.35 -10.12
C GLN A 54 2.15 2.22 -9.30
N GLY A 55 2.01 2.44 -7.98
CA GLY A 55 1.37 1.52 -7.05
C GLY A 55 2.07 1.45 -5.70
N GLY A 56 1.47 0.69 -4.78
CA GLY A 56 2.02 0.45 -3.45
C GLY A 56 3.46 -0.05 -3.48
N GLY A 57 4.26 0.37 -2.50
CA GLY A 57 5.67 0.00 -2.36
C GLY A 57 6.63 0.77 -3.28
N LEU A 58 6.16 1.63 -4.19
CA LEU A 58 7.04 2.46 -5.03
C LEU A 58 7.88 3.42 -4.16
N MET A 59 7.24 4.20 -3.31
CA MET A 59 7.97 5.14 -2.45
C MET A 59 8.86 4.42 -1.44
N GLY A 60 8.39 3.29 -0.88
CA GLY A 60 9.22 2.39 -0.10
C GLY A 60 10.48 1.91 -0.84
N THR A 61 10.36 1.55 -2.12
CA THR A 61 11.49 1.17 -2.98
C THR A 61 12.50 2.31 -3.08
N THR A 62 12.01 3.52 -3.36
CA THR A 62 12.88 4.69 -3.54
C THR A 62 13.55 5.10 -2.23
N ILE A 63 12.84 5.16 -1.10
CA ILE A 63 13.40 5.64 0.17
C ILE A 63 14.48 4.70 0.73
N LEU A 64 14.38 3.39 0.43
CA LEU A 64 15.42 2.40 0.72
C LEU A 64 16.65 2.51 -0.23
N GLY A 65 16.59 3.42 -1.21
CA GLY A 65 17.68 3.75 -2.10
C GLY A 65 17.85 2.82 -3.28
N TYR A 66 16.77 2.20 -3.74
CA TYR A 66 16.74 1.42 -4.98
C TYR A 66 16.18 2.28 -6.12
N ASP A 67 16.78 2.16 -7.31
CA ASP A 67 16.25 2.78 -8.52
C ASP A 67 14.92 2.10 -8.91
N PRO A 68 13.79 2.83 -8.88
CA PRO A 68 12.50 2.23 -9.15
C PRO A 68 12.36 1.77 -10.61
N LYS A 69 13.10 2.34 -11.58
CA LYS A 69 13.07 1.87 -12.97
C LYS A 69 13.60 0.45 -13.12
N LYS A 70 14.56 0.08 -12.27
CA LYS A 70 15.21 -1.22 -12.29
C LYS A 70 14.52 -2.20 -11.36
N TYR A 71 14.19 -1.76 -10.15
CA TYR A 71 13.84 -2.64 -9.04
C TYR A 71 12.34 -2.73 -8.76
N TYR A 72 11.58 -1.66 -9.02
CA TYR A 72 10.12 -1.66 -8.81
C TYR A 72 9.40 -2.29 -10.01
N GLN A 73 8.94 -3.53 -9.85
CA GLN A 73 8.19 -4.25 -10.88
C GLN A 73 6.67 -4.12 -10.73
N GLY A 74 6.19 -3.61 -9.59
CA GLY A 74 4.79 -3.57 -9.17
C GLY A 74 4.61 -4.15 -7.76
N PRO A 75 3.42 -4.03 -7.17
CA PRO A 75 3.14 -4.52 -5.83
C PRO A 75 3.02 -6.05 -5.71
N GLY A 76 2.65 -6.76 -6.80
CA GLY A 76 2.44 -8.22 -6.78
C GLY A 76 3.64 -9.02 -6.27
N PRO A 77 4.87 -8.82 -6.79
CA PRO A 77 6.07 -9.49 -6.29
C PRO A 77 6.35 -9.27 -4.79
N PHE A 78 5.99 -8.10 -4.25
CA PHE A 78 6.15 -7.85 -2.82
C PHE A 78 5.17 -8.69 -2.00
N GLU A 79 3.90 -8.72 -2.37
CA GLU A 79 2.92 -9.56 -1.67
C GLU A 79 3.29 -11.05 -1.75
N ALA A 80 3.81 -11.52 -2.89
CA ALA A 80 4.32 -12.90 -3.01
C ALA A 80 5.45 -13.19 -2.01
N ALA A 81 6.42 -12.26 -1.88
CA ALA A 81 7.49 -12.39 -0.91
C ALA A 81 6.96 -12.39 0.54
N SER A 82 5.94 -11.58 0.85
CA SER A 82 5.33 -11.59 2.19
C SER A 82 4.66 -12.92 2.52
N LEU A 83 3.89 -13.47 1.58
CA LEU A 83 3.18 -14.75 1.74
C LEU A 83 4.10 -15.98 1.64
N GLY A 84 5.40 -15.80 1.35
CA GLY A 84 6.34 -16.90 1.18
C GLY A 84 6.08 -17.72 -0.09
N VAL A 85 5.43 -17.13 -1.09
CA VAL A 85 5.17 -17.78 -2.38
C VAL A 85 6.46 -17.81 -3.17
N VAL A 86 6.92 -19.02 -3.50
CA VAL A 86 8.14 -19.22 -4.29
C VAL A 86 7.83 -18.98 -5.76
N VAL A 87 8.56 -18.05 -6.36
CA VAL A 87 8.42 -17.66 -7.78
C VAL A 87 9.80 -17.58 -8.43
N SER A 88 9.87 -17.95 -9.71
CA SER A 88 11.08 -17.82 -10.53
C SER A 88 11.19 -16.42 -11.14
N GLU A 89 12.38 -16.08 -11.65
CA GLU A 89 12.62 -14.79 -12.34
C GLU A 89 11.85 -14.63 -13.66
N HIS A 90 11.25 -15.71 -14.17
CA HIS A 90 10.44 -15.70 -15.38
C HIS A 90 8.94 -15.61 -15.09
N ASP A 91 8.54 -15.87 -13.84
CA ASP A 91 7.14 -15.84 -13.43
C ASP A 91 6.67 -14.40 -13.25
N VAL A 92 5.37 -14.21 -13.47
CA VAL A 92 4.72 -12.91 -13.26
C VAL A 92 3.67 -13.07 -12.20
N VAL A 93 3.81 -12.28 -11.14
CA VAL A 93 2.84 -12.21 -10.06
C VAL A 93 1.89 -11.07 -10.35
N TYR A 94 0.60 -11.35 -10.31
CA TYR A 94 -0.49 -10.37 -10.34
C TYR A 94 -1.11 -10.31 -8.95
N ARG A 95 -1.45 -9.10 -8.50
CA ARG A 95 -2.48 -8.94 -7.48
C ARG A 95 -3.79 -9.44 -8.05
N CYS A 96 -4.51 -10.19 -7.24
CA CYS A 96 -5.80 -10.76 -7.54
C CYS A 96 -6.77 -10.23 -6.47
N THR A 97 -7.57 -9.23 -6.84
CA THR A 97 -8.48 -8.58 -5.90
C THR A 97 -9.90 -9.07 -6.12
N MET A 98 -10.59 -9.48 -5.05
CA MET A 98 -12.03 -9.72 -5.08
C MET A 98 -12.78 -8.41 -5.14
N VAL A 99 -13.66 -8.28 -6.12
CA VAL A 99 -14.45 -7.06 -6.32
C VAL A 99 -15.93 -7.38 -6.43
N THR A 100 -16.76 -6.37 -6.16
CA THR A 100 -18.17 -6.36 -6.49
C THR A 100 -18.39 -5.57 -7.77
N LEU A 101 -18.90 -6.25 -8.77
CA LEU A 101 -19.38 -5.66 -10.02
C LEU A 101 -20.90 -5.58 -9.99
N ARG A 102 -21.45 -4.52 -10.60
CA ARG A 102 -22.89 -4.36 -10.81
C ARG A 102 -23.22 -4.09 -12.27
N ALA A 103 -24.43 -4.43 -12.67
CA ALA A 103 -24.95 -4.05 -13.98
C ALA A 103 -25.10 -2.52 -14.06
N ASP A 104 -24.77 -1.95 -15.22
CA ASP A 104 -25.00 -0.54 -15.48
C ASP A 104 -26.46 -0.31 -15.86
N ALA A 105 -27.17 0.43 -15.02
CA ALA A 105 -28.56 0.83 -15.26
C ALA A 105 -28.70 1.72 -16.52
N GLN A 106 -27.64 2.42 -16.94
CA GLN A 106 -27.67 3.30 -18.11
C GLN A 106 -27.40 2.58 -19.43
N SER A 107 -26.87 1.35 -19.40
CA SER A 107 -26.53 0.57 -20.60
C SER A 107 -27.76 0.09 -21.38
N GLY A 108 -28.98 0.29 -20.87
CA GLY A 108 -30.22 -0.16 -21.52
C GLY A 108 -30.42 -1.68 -21.50
N SER A 109 -29.51 -2.41 -20.84
CA SER A 109 -29.66 -3.83 -20.53
C SER A 109 -30.87 -4.00 -19.63
N LYS A 110 -31.90 -4.70 -20.11
CA LYS A 110 -33.07 -5.07 -19.31
C LYS A 110 -32.77 -6.18 -18.30
N GLY A 111 -31.63 -6.83 -18.44
CA GLY A 111 -31.14 -7.90 -17.58
C GLY A 111 -30.20 -7.42 -16.49
N GLY A 112 -30.36 -7.99 -15.29
CA GLY A 112 -29.38 -7.86 -14.21
C GLY A 112 -28.05 -8.58 -14.53
N LEU A 113 -27.13 -8.63 -13.54
CA LEU A 113 -25.82 -9.30 -13.66
C LEU A 113 -25.88 -10.74 -14.20
N ASN A 114 -27.00 -11.45 -13.98
CA ASN A 114 -27.18 -12.84 -14.39
C ASN A 114 -27.29 -13.02 -15.91
N GLU A 115 -27.65 -11.97 -16.66
CA GLU A 115 -27.70 -12.02 -18.12
C GLU A 115 -26.36 -11.68 -18.78
N ILE A 116 -25.39 -11.19 -18.00
CA ILE A 116 -24.07 -10.78 -18.48
C ILE A 116 -23.17 -12.02 -18.61
N LYS A 117 -22.83 -12.37 -19.85
CA LYS A 117 -21.94 -13.51 -20.17
C LYS A 117 -20.46 -13.15 -20.25
N LYS A 118 -20.15 -11.87 -20.46
CA LYS A 118 -18.79 -11.34 -20.62
C LYS A 118 -18.70 -9.96 -19.99
N LEU A 119 -17.58 -9.65 -19.37
CA LEU A 119 -17.27 -8.31 -18.87
C LEU A 119 -17.22 -7.31 -20.03
N GLY A 120 -17.70 -6.09 -19.78
CA GLY A 120 -17.89 -5.10 -20.84
C GLY A 120 -18.52 -3.80 -20.34
N PRO A 121 -18.97 -2.93 -21.25
CA PRO A 121 -19.48 -1.59 -20.92
C PRO A 121 -20.75 -1.60 -20.06
N GLN A 122 -21.48 -2.71 -20.06
CA GLN A 122 -22.67 -2.92 -19.23
C GLN A 122 -22.37 -3.23 -17.76
N VAL A 123 -21.10 -3.18 -17.35
CA VAL A 123 -20.64 -3.52 -16.01
C VAL A 123 -19.89 -2.34 -15.38
N VAL A 124 -20.19 -2.08 -14.12
CA VAL A 124 -19.60 -1.01 -13.31
C VAL A 124 -18.94 -1.62 -12.07
N MET A 125 -17.78 -1.08 -11.69
CA MET A 125 -17.14 -1.39 -10.41
C MET A 125 -17.97 -0.79 -9.28
N ASP A 126 -18.61 -1.62 -8.46
CA ASP A 126 -19.43 -1.18 -7.34
C ASP A 126 -18.59 -1.03 -6.07
N ASP A 127 -17.75 -2.02 -5.77
CA ASP A 127 -16.89 -2.04 -4.59
C ASP A 127 -15.58 -2.81 -4.88
N PRO A 128 -14.41 -2.17 -4.80
CA PRO A 128 -13.12 -2.81 -5.07
C PRO A 128 -12.61 -3.69 -3.92
N THR A 129 -13.37 -3.80 -2.82
CA THR A 129 -13.04 -4.60 -1.64
C THR A 129 -14.03 -5.72 -1.36
N ALA A 130 -15.06 -5.85 -2.20
CA ALA A 130 -16.19 -6.75 -2.00
C ALA A 130 -16.89 -6.63 -0.63
N GLY A 131 -17.05 -5.39 -0.14
CA GLY A 131 -17.59 -5.10 1.18
C GLY A 131 -16.69 -5.59 2.31
N LEU A 132 -15.36 -5.51 2.10
CA LEU A 132 -14.36 -5.97 3.07
C LEU A 132 -14.58 -7.43 3.48
N ILE A 133 -14.78 -8.28 2.47
CA ILE A 133 -15.01 -9.72 2.67
C ILE A 133 -14.03 -10.32 3.68
N LEU A 134 -14.53 -11.18 4.58
CA LEU A 134 -13.70 -11.79 5.60
C LEU A 134 -12.72 -12.77 4.97
N THR A 135 -11.54 -12.90 5.57
CA THR A 135 -10.48 -13.77 5.04
C THR A 135 -10.92 -15.22 4.84
N GLU A 136 -11.75 -15.76 5.74
CA GLU A 136 -12.23 -17.15 5.65
C GLU A 136 -13.23 -17.33 4.49
N GLU A 137 -14.16 -16.39 4.33
CA GLU A 137 -15.10 -16.36 3.21
C GLU A 137 -14.35 -16.23 1.86
N ALA A 138 -13.38 -15.32 1.81
CA ALA A 138 -12.56 -15.13 0.60
C ALA A 138 -11.70 -16.36 0.28
N ARG A 139 -11.23 -17.10 1.29
CA ARG A 139 -10.46 -18.33 1.06
C ARG A 139 -11.30 -19.38 0.34
N GLU A 140 -12.55 -19.60 0.77
CA GLU A 140 -13.48 -20.52 0.10
C GLU A 140 -13.64 -20.19 -1.38
N LEU A 141 -13.81 -18.90 -1.71
CA LEU A 141 -13.95 -18.45 -3.10
C LEU A 141 -12.66 -18.62 -3.91
N ILE A 142 -11.47 -18.36 -3.33
CA ILE A 142 -10.19 -18.61 -4.02
C ILE A 142 -9.96 -20.10 -4.25
N GLU A 143 -10.34 -20.96 -3.30
CA GLU A 143 -10.25 -22.40 -3.47
C GLU A 143 -11.13 -22.88 -4.64
N ALA A 144 -12.38 -22.44 -4.71
CA ALA A 144 -13.27 -22.73 -5.84
C ALA A 144 -12.72 -22.23 -7.19
N ILE A 145 -12.05 -21.07 -7.20
CA ILE A 145 -11.36 -20.57 -8.39
C ILE A 145 -10.17 -21.45 -8.76
N ASN A 146 -9.33 -21.84 -7.81
CA ASN A 146 -8.18 -22.70 -8.06
C ASN A 146 -8.59 -24.07 -8.62
N GLU A 147 -9.69 -24.65 -8.12
CA GLU A 147 -10.21 -25.92 -8.62
C GLU A 147 -10.60 -25.86 -10.10
N GLN A 148 -11.14 -24.72 -10.55
CA GLN A 148 -11.69 -24.57 -11.90
C GLN A 148 -10.74 -23.91 -12.90
N LEU A 149 -9.93 -22.95 -12.45
CA LEU A 149 -9.06 -22.12 -13.28
C LEU A 149 -7.57 -22.34 -13.01
N GLY A 150 -7.24 -23.00 -11.89
CA GLY A 150 -5.86 -23.34 -11.55
C GLY A 150 -5.28 -24.39 -12.52
N SER A 151 -3.98 -24.28 -12.77
CA SER A 151 -3.21 -25.18 -13.63
C SER A 151 -1.73 -25.12 -13.28
N GLU A 152 -0.89 -25.96 -13.90
CA GLU A 152 0.57 -25.85 -13.73
C GLU A 152 1.13 -24.47 -14.14
N MET A 153 0.41 -23.74 -15.00
CA MET A 153 0.83 -22.43 -15.51
C MET A 153 0.24 -21.26 -14.72
N ILE A 154 -0.90 -21.44 -14.04
CA ILE A 154 -1.65 -20.38 -13.36
C ILE A 154 -2.09 -20.91 -12.00
N GLN A 155 -1.68 -20.24 -10.93
CA GLN A 155 -2.04 -20.59 -9.56
C GLN A 155 -2.53 -19.36 -8.81
N PHE A 156 -3.58 -19.50 -8.02
CA PHE A 156 -4.08 -18.45 -7.15
C PHE A 156 -3.69 -18.74 -5.70
N TYR A 157 -3.29 -17.72 -4.95
CA TYR A 157 -2.86 -17.86 -3.56
C TYR A 157 -3.76 -17.00 -2.67
N PRO A 158 -4.43 -17.59 -1.67
CA PRO A 158 -5.24 -16.83 -0.73
C PRO A 158 -4.34 -15.89 0.09
N GLY A 159 -4.90 -14.74 0.41
CA GLY A 159 -4.27 -13.68 1.20
C GLY A 159 -5.28 -13.16 2.22
N LEU A 160 -5.21 -11.88 2.58
CA LEU A 160 -6.08 -11.28 3.59
C LEU A 160 -7.28 -10.55 2.96
N GLY A 161 -8.48 -10.85 3.47
CA GLY A 161 -9.73 -10.27 2.99
C GLY A 161 -9.87 -10.40 1.47
N HIS A 162 -10.03 -9.27 0.77
CA HIS A 162 -10.19 -9.22 -0.68
C HIS A 162 -8.87 -9.28 -1.48
N ARG A 163 -7.70 -9.39 -0.83
CA ARG A 163 -6.38 -9.29 -1.46
C ARG A 163 -5.73 -10.67 -1.58
N HIS A 164 -5.49 -11.10 -2.82
CA HIS A 164 -4.92 -12.40 -3.16
C HIS A 164 -3.87 -12.25 -4.23
N LEU A 165 -3.24 -13.36 -4.63
CA LEU A 165 -2.28 -13.37 -5.73
C LEU A 165 -2.68 -14.36 -6.81
N MET A 166 -2.22 -14.06 -8.01
CA MET A 166 -2.13 -15.03 -9.10
C MET A 166 -0.69 -15.08 -9.59
N VAL A 167 -0.09 -16.27 -9.60
CA VAL A 167 1.21 -16.51 -10.24
C VAL A 167 0.96 -17.09 -11.62
N TRP A 168 1.55 -16.46 -12.62
CA TRP A 168 1.59 -16.95 -13.99
C TRP A 168 3.01 -17.37 -14.35
N VAL A 169 3.22 -18.69 -14.40
CA VAL A 169 4.51 -19.30 -14.72
C VAL A 169 4.95 -18.91 -16.13
N ASN A 170 6.17 -18.39 -16.28
CA ASN A 170 6.68 -17.84 -17.55
C ASN A 170 5.72 -16.82 -18.22
N GLY A 171 4.93 -16.10 -17.41
CA GLY A 171 3.88 -15.21 -17.87
C GLY A 171 4.37 -13.94 -18.57
N LYS A 172 3.41 -13.14 -19.06
CA LYS A 172 3.68 -11.85 -19.67
C LYS A 172 3.59 -10.74 -18.63
N SER A 173 4.62 -9.89 -18.53
CA SER A 173 4.67 -8.77 -17.57
C SER A 173 4.32 -7.41 -18.18
N ARG A 174 4.07 -7.37 -19.49
CA ARG A 174 3.79 -6.16 -20.28
C ARG A 174 2.30 -5.88 -20.49
N ALA A 175 1.42 -6.66 -19.86
CA ALA A 175 0.03 -6.26 -19.71
C ALA A 175 -0.03 -4.90 -18.99
N ILE A 176 -1.05 -4.11 -19.31
CA ILE A 176 -1.39 -2.87 -18.61
C ILE A 176 -2.71 -3.16 -17.90
N CYS A 177 -2.70 -3.08 -16.58
CA CYS A 177 -3.84 -3.35 -15.73
C CYS A 177 -4.11 -2.13 -14.85
N THR A 178 -5.37 -1.92 -14.50
CA THR A 178 -5.80 -0.77 -13.69
C THR A 178 -6.06 -1.20 -12.26
N ASP A 179 -5.68 -0.38 -11.29
CA ASP A 179 -6.06 -0.57 -9.89
C ASP A 179 -7.59 -0.46 -9.74
N PRO A 180 -8.28 -1.47 -9.18
CA PRO A 180 -9.73 -1.43 -9.03
C PRO A 180 -10.22 -0.26 -8.16
N GLN A 181 -9.40 0.28 -7.26
CA GLN A 181 -9.74 1.45 -6.44
C GLN A 181 -9.97 2.72 -7.28
N LEU A 182 -9.37 2.80 -8.48
CA LEU A 182 -9.58 3.93 -9.40
C LEU A 182 -10.94 3.86 -10.13
N LEU A 183 -11.64 2.73 -10.03
CA LEU A 183 -12.78 2.41 -10.89
C LEU A 183 -14.13 2.57 -10.20
N VAL A 184 -14.17 2.84 -8.88
CA VAL A 184 -15.43 2.90 -8.11
C VAL A 184 -16.47 3.80 -8.78
N GLY A 185 -17.63 3.22 -9.08
CA GLY A 185 -18.75 3.87 -9.75
C GLY A 185 -18.60 4.08 -11.26
N ARG A 186 -17.51 3.60 -11.88
CA ARG A 186 -17.22 3.77 -13.30
C ARG A 186 -17.42 2.46 -14.09
N PRO A 187 -17.79 2.54 -15.38
CA PRO A 187 -17.76 1.39 -16.28
C PRO A 187 -16.36 0.78 -16.36
N ILE A 188 -16.27 -0.54 -16.40
CA ILE A 188 -14.97 -1.25 -16.39
C ILE A 188 -14.33 -1.40 -17.77
N ALA A 189 -15.07 -1.16 -18.85
CA ALA A 189 -14.66 -1.52 -20.21
C ALA A 189 -13.29 -0.94 -20.62
N ASP A 190 -13.06 0.34 -20.32
CA ASP A 190 -11.80 1.03 -20.66
C ASP A 190 -10.66 0.71 -19.69
N ALA A 191 -10.95 -0.02 -18.60
CA ALA A 191 -10.00 -0.37 -17.56
C ALA A 191 -9.58 -1.84 -17.56
N LEU A 192 -10.22 -2.67 -18.39
CA LEU A 192 -9.86 -4.07 -18.57
C LEU A 192 -8.41 -4.18 -19.09
N PRO A 193 -7.70 -5.27 -18.77
CA PRO A 193 -6.29 -5.43 -19.16
C PRO A 193 -6.05 -5.21 -20.66
N THR A 194 -4.97 -4.50 -21.02
CA THR A 194 -4.55 -4.33 -22.41
C THR A 194 -3.08 -4.73 -22.59
N GLY A 195 -2.61 -4.79 -23.84
CA GLY A 195 -1.22 -5.16 -24.14
C GLY A 195 -0.97 -6.67 -24.13
N ASP A 196 0.31 -7.05 -24.00
CA ASP A 196 0.76 -8.44 -24.12
C ASP A 196 0.24 -9.33 -22.97
N GLY A 197 -0.44 -10.42 -23.31
CA GLY A 197 -1.07 -11.35 -22.35
C GLY A 197 -2.47 -10.95 -21.87
N SER A 198 -3.02 -9.82 -22.34
CA SER A 198 -4.35 -9.35 -21.94
C SER A 198 -5.48 -10.34 -22.27
N ASP A 199 -5.36 -11.12 -23.34
CA ASP A 199 -6.37 -12.11 -23.74
C ASP A 199 -6.52 -13.24 -22.72
N ILE A 200 -5.42 -13.67 -22.10
CA ILE A 200 -5.42 -14.66 -21.02
C ILE A 200 -6.03 -14.05 -19.76
N LEU A 201 -5.61 -12.84 -19.39
CA LEU A 201 -6.16 -12.14 -18.23
C LEU A 201 -7.68 -11.91 -18.36
N TRP A 202 -8.15 -11.51 -19.54
CA TRP A 202 -9.58 -11.36 -19.82
C TRP A 202 -10.34 -12.68 -19.63
N LYS A 203 -9.83 -13.77 -20.20
CA LYS A 203 -10.46 -15.09 -20.05
C LYS A 203 -10.57 -15.49 -18.58
N LEU A 204 -9.53 -15.25 -17.78
CA LEU A 204 -9.53 -15.55 -16.35
C LEU A 204 -10.52 -14.66 -15.59
N MET A 205 -10.55 -13.36 -15.87
CA MET A 205 -11.49 -12.43 -15.23
C MET A 205 -12.94 -12.76 -15.60
N ASP A 206 -13.23 -12.98 -16.89
CA ASP A 206 -14.57 -13.41 -17.37
C ASP A 206 -15.00 -14.72 -16.72
N ALA A 207 -14.11 -15.72 -16.68
CA ALA A 207 -14.43 -17.02 -16.08
C ALA A 207 -14.65 -16.89 -14.57
N SER A 208 -13.81 -16.12 -13.87
CA SER A 208 -13.98 -15.86 -12.44
C SER A 208 -15.32 -15.18 -12.16
N PHE A 209 -15.76 -14.27 -13.03
CA PHE A 209 -17.06 -13.62 -12.89
C PHE A 209 -18.20 -14.63 -12.98
N GLN A 210 -18.16 -15.57 -13.93
CA GLN A 210 -19.20 -16.60 -14.04
C GLN A 210 -19.21 -17.54 -12.82
N ILE A 211 -18.03 -17.97 -12.35
CA ILE A 211 -17.90 -18.88 -11.21
C ILE A 211 -18.39 -18.20 -9.93
N LEU A 212 -17.90 -16.99 -9.65
CA LEU A 212 -18.14 -16.32 -8.37
C LEU A 212 -19.55 -15.71 -8.30
N ARG A 213 -20.11 -15.21 -9.40
CA ARG A 213 -21.46 -14.65 -9.41
C ARG A 213 -22.49 -15.65 -8.85
N ASP A 214 -22.35 -16.91 -9.26
CA ASP A 214 -23.30 -18.01 -8.99
C ASP A 214 -22.85 -18.90 -7.81
N HIS A 215 -21.82 -18.48 -7.06
CA HIS A 215 -21.31 -19.22 -5.91
C HIS A 215 -22.26 -19.09 -4.69
N PRO A 216 -22.62 -20.19 -3.98
CA PRO A 216 -23.57 -20.16 -2.85
C PRO A 216 -23.23 -19.14 -1.77
N LEU A 217 -21.95 -19.02 -1.40
CA LEU A 217 -21.50 -17.99 -0.45
C LEU A 217 -21.93 -16.57 -0.85
N ASN A 218 -21.92 -16.25 -2.14
CA ASN A 218 -22.36 -14.93 -2.61
C ASN A 218 -23.88 -14.75 -2.54
N ASP A 219 -24.66 -15.83 -2.55
CA ASP A 219 -26.10 -15.77 -2.27
C ASP A 219 -26.35 -15.49 -0.78
N GLU A 220 -25.64 -16.18 0.11
CA GLU A 220 -25.69 -15.94 1.56
C GLU A 220 -25.32 -14.48 1.91
N ARG A 221 -24.25 -13.96 1.30
CA ARG A 221 -23.84 -12.55 1.45
C ARG A 221 -24.95 -11.59 1.03
N ARG A 222 -25.61 -11.85 -0.11
CA ARG A 222 -26.72 -11.00 -0.59
C ARG A 222 -27.93 -11.06 0.34
N GLU A 223 -28.29 -12.25 0.85
CA GLU A 223 -29.37 -12.43 1.83
C GLU A 223 -29.09 -11.69 3.13
N ALA A 224 -27.81 -11.62 3.55
CA ALA A 224 -27.34 -10.85 4.69
C ALA A 224 -27.20 -9.34 4.40
N GLY A 225 -27.51 -8.86 3.18
CA GLY A 225 -27.37 -7.47 2.78
C GLY A 225 -25.91 -7.01 2.58
N GLN A 226 -24.97 -7.94 2.47
CA GLN A 226 -23.56 -7.69 2.22
C GLN A 226 -23.27 -7.66 0.70
N LYS A 227 -22.13 -7.05 0.34
CA LYS A 227 -21.67 -6.98 -1.05
C LYS A 227 -21.10 -8.35 -1.48
N PRO A 228 -21.49 -8.89 -2.64
CA PRO A 228 -20.93 -10.14 -3.14
C PRO A 228 -19.52 -9.94 -3.73
N ALA A 229 -18.62 -10.87 -3.49
CA ALA A 229 -17.32 -10.97 -4.15
C ALA A 229 -17.50 -11.74 -5.46
N ASN A 230 -17.98 -11.07 -6.51
CA ASN A 230 -18.48 -11.73 -7.73
C ASN A 230 -17.49 -11.73 -8.90
N CYS A 231 -16.28 -11.19 -8.75
CA CYS A 231 -15.25 -11.22 -9.79
C CYS A 231 -13.86 -11.11 -9.17
N LEU A 232 -12.87 -11.75 -9.81
CA LEU A 232 -11.46 -11.45 -9.57
C LEU A 232 -11.00 -10.35 -10.51
N TRP A 233 -10.24 -9.40 -9.98
CA TRP A 233 -9.65 -8.30 -10.71
C TRP A 233 -8.12 -8.42 -10.68
N LEU A 234 -7.50 -8.59 -11.86
CA LEU A 234 -6.07 -8.85 -11.99
C LEU A 234 -5.28 -7.58 -12.31
N TRP A 235 -4.36 -7.21 -11.44
CA TRP A 235 -3.59 -5.96 -11.55
C TRP A 235 -2.27 -6.00 -10.78
N GLY A 236 -1.54 -4.88 -10.72
CA GLY A 236 -0.35 -4.75 -9.87
C GLY A 236 0.80 -5.70 -10.26
N GLN A 237 0.84 -6.12 -11.52
CA GLN A 237 1.67 -7.18 -12.05
C GLN A 237 3.16 -6.84 -12.10
N GLY A 238 4.00 -7.81 -11.75
CA GLY A 238 5.45 -7.67 -11.80
C GLY A 238 6.20 -9.00 -11.79
N ARG A 239 7.48 -8.97 -12.15
CA ARG A 239 8.39 -10.10 -11.98
C ARG A 239 9.08 -10.03 -10.62
N ALA A 240 9.31 -11.17 -9.99
CA ALA A 240 10.16 -11.25 -8.82
C ALA A 240 11.62 -11.21 -9.25
N ILE A 241 12.21 -10.02 -9.25
CA ILE A 241 13.63 -9.82 -9.53
C ILE A 241 14.43 -9.82 -8.23
N LEU A 242 15.68 -10.27 -8.29
CA LEU A 242 16.57 -10.23 -7.15
C LEU A 242 17.04 -8.80 -6.87
N TRP A 243 16.94 -8.38 -5.61
CA TRP A 243 17.42 -7.09 -5.15
C TRP A 243 18.77 -7.23 -4.46
N PRO A 244 19.70 -6.27 -4.65
CA PRO A 244 20.89 -6.19 -3.82
C PRO A 244 20.51 -6.05 -2.35
N ASN A 245 21.10 -6.87 -1.49
CA ASN A 245 20.78 -6.87 -0.07
C ASN A 245 21.17 -5.51 0.56
N LEU A 246 20.21 -4.87 1.24
CA LEU A 246 20.37 -3.57 1.87
C LEU A 246 21.35 -3.65 3.05
N SER A 247 21.22 -4.69 3.87
CA SER A 247 22.04 -4.96 5.04
C SER A 247 23.52 -5.15 4.67
N GLU A 248 23.79 -5.82 3.55
CA GLU A 248 25.15 -5.96 3.00
C GLU A 248 25.69 -4.62 2.46
N ARG A 249 24.87 -3.88 1.71
CA ARG A 249 25.24 -2.59 1.12
C ARG A 249 25.54 -1.53 2.18
N LEU A 250 24.80 -1.54 3.28
CA LEU A 250 24.92 -0.58 4.37
C LEU A 250 25.77 -1.08 5.54
N LYS A 251 26.10 -2.38 5.58
CA LYS A 251 26.82 -3.07 6.67
C LYS A 251 26.11 -2.92 8.02
N MET A 252 24.79 -3.11 8.02
CA MET A 252 23.92 -2.93 9.18
C MET A 252 22.82 -3.97 9.21
N SER A 253 22.41 -4.41 10.40
CA SER A 253 21.22 -5.23 10.56
C SER A 253 19.96 -4.38 10.54
N GLY A 254 18.88 -4.92 9.97
CA GLY A 254 17.65 -4.17 9.83
C GLY A 254 16.41 -5.05 9.80
N VAL A 255 15.30 -4.47 10.22
CA VAL A 255 14.01 -5.13 10.34
C VAL A 255 12.93 -4.36 9.59
N VAL A 256 11.94 -5.06 9.05
CA VAL A 256 10.67 -4.50 8.59
C VAL A 256 9.54 -4.82 9.56
N VAL A 257 8.82 -3.78 9.97
CA VAL A 257 7.65 -3.83 10.87
C VAL A 257 6.46 -3.27 10.10
N SER A 258 5.59 -4.15 9.60
CA SER A 258 4.44 -3.77 8.77
C SER A 258 3.33 -4.82 8.86
N GLN A 259 2.08 -4.37 8.94
CA GLN A 259 0.89 -5.20 8.73
C GLN A 259 0.51 -5.33 7.24
N SER A 260 0.98 -4.41 6.39
CA SER A 260 0.78 -4.47 4.94
C SER A 260 1.73 -5.47 4.30
N ASP A 261 1.18 -6.43 3.53
CA ASP A 261 1.94 -7.45 2.79
C ASP A 261 2.88 -6.82 1.76
N VAL A 262 2.48 -5.72 1.12
CA VAL A 262 3.34 -5.00 0.17
C VAL A 262 4.59 -4.48 0.88
N HIS A 263 4.44 -3.82 2.03
CA HIS A 263 5.59 -3.24 2.74
C HIS A 263 6.42 -4.29 3.48
N ARG A 264 5.79 -5.35 3.99
CA ARG A 264 6.50 -6.50 4.56
C ARG A 264 7.34 -7.20 3.49
N GLY A 265 6.75 -7.47 2.32
CA GLY A 265 7.42 -8.03 1.16
C GLY A 265 8.56 -7.18 0.62
N LEU A 266 8.36 -5.86 0.55
CA LEU A 266 9.42 -4.90 0.20
C LEU A 266 10.64 -5.05 1.12
N GLY A 267 10.43 -5.13 2.44
CA GLY A 267 11.52 -5.31 3.39
C GLY A 267 12.26 -6.65 3.19
N ILE A 268 11.52 -7.74 2.98
CA ILE A 268 12.09 -9.07 2.69
C ILE A 268 12.92 -9.02 1.41
N MET A 269 12.40 -8.44 0.33
CA MET A 269 13.13 -8.31 -0.93
C MET A 269 14.38 -7.43 -0.77
N ALA A 270 14.33 -6.38 0.05
CA ALA A 270 15.49 -5.57 0.38
C ALA A 270 16.50 -6.28 1.32
N GLY A 271 16.21 -7.49 1.79
CA GLY A 271 17.10 -8.25 2.68
C GLY A 271 17.03 -7.84 4.15
N LEU A 272 15.91 -7.25 4.57
CA LEU A 272 15.59 -7.00 5.98
C LEU A 272 14.95 -8.23 6.60
N GLU A 273 15.16 -8.42 7.91
CA GLU A 273 14.38 -9.39 8.68
C GLU A 273 12.94 -8.91 8.77
N ALA A 274 11.97 -9.80 8.56
CA ALA A 274 10.56 -9.46 8.77
C ALA A 274 10.14 -9.87 10.18
N VAL A 275 9.47 -8.96 10.88
CA VAL A 275 8.78 -9.32 12.13
C VAL A 275 7.80 -10.46 11.85
N ASP A 276 7.72 -11.39 12.81
CA ASP A 276 6.70 -12.43 12.82
C ASP A 276 5.30 -11.81 12.72
N GLY A 277 4.57 -12.16 11.67
CA GLY A 277 3.24 -11.65 11.40
C GLY A 277 2.28 -11.89 12.57
N ALA A 278 2.46 -12.96 13.34
CA ALA A 278 1.62 -13.25 14.51
C ALA A 278 1.73 -12.19 15.61
N ARG A 279 2.86 -11.47 15.71
CA ARG A 279 3.04 -10.36 16.67
C ARG A 279 2.34 -9.08 16.25
N LEU A 280 2.00 -8.97 14.96
CA LEU A 280 1.36 -7.77 14.38
C LEU A 280 -0.09 -8.03 13.95
N ALA A 281 -0.51 -9.29 13.82
CA ALA A 281 -1.85 -9.67 13.41
C ALA A 281 -2.90 -9.18 14.43
N GLY A 282 -3.75 -8.24 14.01
CA GLY A 282 -4.75 -7.62 14.88
C GLY A 282 -4.15 -6.72 15.98
N ALA A 283 -2.85 -6.42 15.89
CA ALA A 283 -2.18 -5.54 16.84
C ALA A 283 -2.64 -4.10 16.64
N ASP A 284 -2.82 -3.39 17.75
CA ASP A 284 -3.05 -1.95 17.71
C ASP A 284 -1.75 -1.18 17.42
N LEU A 285 -1.91 0.13 17.19
CA LEU A 285 -0.82 1.04 16.84
C LEU A 285 0.27 1.10 17.92
N ARG A 286 -0.13 1.01 19.20
CA ARG A 286 0.79 1.00 20.34
C ARG A 286 1.63 -0.27 20.39
N THR A 287 1.00 -1.42 20.21
CA THR A 287 1.67 -2.72 20.14
C THR A 287 2.67 -2.72 18.98
N GLN A 288 2.30 -2.17 17.83
CA GLN A 288 3.23 -2.03 16.70
C GLN A 288 4.45 -1.16 17.04
N ALA A 289 4.27 -0.05 17.78
CA ALA A 289 5.37 0.79 18.25
C ALA A 289 6.32 0.03 19.19
N GLU A 290 5.74 -0.71 20.14
CA GLU A 290 6.48 -1.51 21.12
C GLU A 290 7.29 -2.60 20.42
N VAL A 291 6.69 -3.33 19.48
CA VAL A 291 7.37 -4.34 18.66
C VAL A 291 8.53 -3.72 17.87
N ALA A 292 8.35 -2.54 17.26
CA ALA A 292 9.42 -1.86 16.54
C ALA A 292 10.60 -1.52 17.47
N LEU A 293 10.32 -1.01 18.68
CA LEU A 293 11.33 -0.67 19.67
C LEU A 293 12.06 -1.91 20.22
N GLU A 294 11.35 -3.02 20.41
CA GLU A 294 11.95 -4.30 20.80
C GLU A 294 12.91 -4.82 19.75
N GLU A 295 12.55 -4.75 18.47
CA GLU A 295 13.44 -5.18 17.39
C GLU A 295 14.62 -4.23 17.20
N LEU A 296 14.44 -2.92 17.41
CA LEU A 296 15.54 -1.94 17.41
C LEU A 296 16.56 -2.15 18.54
N LYS A 297 16.24 -2.90 19.61
CA LYS A 297 17.26 -3.30 20.60
C LYS A 297 18.28 -4.26 20.00
N LYS A 298 17.86 -5.09 19.03
CA LYS A 298 18.67 -6.13 18.37
C LYS A 298 19.24 -5.66 17.03
N ASN A 299 18.53 -4.73 16.36
CA ASN A 299 18.84 -4.24 15.02
C ASN A 299 19.29 -2.78 15.02
N ASP A 300 20.06 -2.38 14.01
CA ASP A 300 20.51 -0.98 13.86
C ASP A 300 19.51 -0.10 13.11
N PHE A 301 18.64 -0.72 12.31
CA PHE A 301 17.67 -0.08 11.43
C PHE A 301 16.28 -0.72 11.55
N ALA A 302 15.22 0.09 11.51
CA ALA A 302 13.86 -0.38 11.30
C ALA A 302 13.16 0.42 10.19
N TYR A 303 12.55 -0.30 9.25
CA TYR A 303 11.52 0.21 8.36
C TYR A 303 10.16 -0.08 8.99
N VAL A 304 9.53 0.96 9.55
CA VAL A 304 8.22 0.88 10.21
C VAL A 304 7.19 1.47 9.26
N HIS A 305 6.19 0.68 8.90
CA HIS A 305 5.11 1.10 8.01
C HIS A 305 3.77 1.06 8.74
N VAL A 306 3.02 2.15 8.62
CA VAL A 306 1.64 2.26 9.06
C VAL A 306 0.80 2.81 7.92
N GLU A 307 -0.40 2.27 7.77
CA GLU A 307 -1.38 2.70 6.78
C GLU A 307 -2.72 2.83 7.51
N LEU A 308 -3.49 3.86 7.15
CA LEU A 308 -4.87 3.96 7.63
C LEU A 308 -5.72 2.86 6.99
N PRO A 309 -6.71 2.28 7.69
CA PRO A 309 -7.54 1.24 7.12
C PRO A 309 -8.22 1.66 5.80
N ASP A 310 -8.45 0.71 4.89
CA ASP A 310 -9.07 0.97 3.57
C ASP A 310 -10.41 1.72 3.73
N GLU A 311 -11.18 1.41 4.77
CA GLU A 311 -12.48 2.05 5.03
C GLU A 311 -12.34 3.53 5.36
N VAL A 312 -11.21 3.91 5.96
CA VAL A 312 -10.89 5.28 6.35
C VAL A 312 -10.27 6.02 5.16
N VAL A 313 -9.41 5.36 4.41
CA VAL A 313 -8.70 5.95 3.26
C VAL A 313 -9.65 6.23 2.11
N TYR A 314 -10.50 5.24 1.75
CA TYR A 314 -11.39 5.30 0.59
C TYR A 314 -12.83 5.67 0.96
N GLY A 315 -13.19 5.64 2.25
CA GLY A 315 -14.53 5.98 2.72
C GLY A 315 -14.86 7.47 2.66
N SER A 316 -16.14 7.80 2.79
CA SER A 316 -16.61 9.20 2.78
C SER A 316 -16.49 9.90 4.14
N ASP A 317 -16.22 9.17 5.23
CA ASP A 317 -16.15 9.74 6.58
C ASP A 317 -14.81 10.45 6.82
N VAL A 318 -14.81 11.75 6.53
CA VAL A 318 -13.66 12.63 6.76
C VAL A 318 -13.28 12.73 8.24
N ALA A 319 -14.25 12.63 9.17
CA ALA A 319 -13.96 12.69 10.59
C ALA A 319 -13.26 11.41 11.08
N ALA A 320 -13.62 10.25 10.53
CA ALA A 320 -12.89 9.01 10.76
C ALA A 320 -11.43 9.11 10.30
N LYS A 321 -11.17 9.74 9.14
CA LYS A 321 -9.80 9.97 8.65
C LYS A 321 -8.99 10.88 9.56
N VAL A 322 -9.56 12.00 10.01
CA VAL A 322 -8.92 12.88 11.00
C VAL A 322 -8.57 12.10 12.28
N LYS A 323 -9.54 11.34 12.84
CA LYS A 323 -9.31 10.53 14.04
C LYS A 323 -8.24 9.45 13.84
N GLY A 324 -8.21 8.82 12.66
CA GLY A 324 -7.20 7.82 12.31
C GLY A 324 -5.79 8.42 12.32
N ILE A 325 -5.62 9.59 11.72
CA ILE A 325 -4.35 10.34 11.72
C ILE A 325 -3.92 10.70 13.15
N GLU A 326 -4.84 11.21 13.98
CA GLU A 326 -4.58 11.52 15.39
C GLU A 326 -4.19 10.27 16.20
N ALA A 327 -4.82 9.12 15.91
CA ALA A 327 -4.49 7.85 16.55
C ALA A 327 -3.08 7.39 16.15
N VAL A 328 -2.71 7.47 14.86
CA VAL A 328 -1.34 7.17 14.40
C VAL A 328 -0.31 8.02 15.14
N ASP A 329 -0.52 9.34 15.20
CA ASP A 329 0.41 10.24 15.88
C ASP A 329 0.53 9.92 17.39
N ARG A 330 -0.59 9.73 18.07
CA ARG A 330 -0.64 9.51 19.53
C ARG A 330 -0.19 8.12 19.95
N GLU A 331 -0.55 7.09 19.20
CA GLU A 331 -0.42 5.68 19.62
C GLU A 331 0.75 4.97 18.96
N LEU A 332 1.21 5.41 17.79
CA LEU A 332 2.41 4.88 17.15
C LEU A 332 3.58 5.86 17.24
N VAL A 333 3.43 7.09 16.72
CA VAL A 333 4.55 8.03 16.57
C VAL A 333 5.08 8.49 17.93
N GLY A 334 4.20 8.92 18.84
CA GLY A 334 4.58 9.33 20.19
C GLY A 334 5.38 8.26 20.94
N PRO A 335 4.84 7.06 21.15
CA PRO A 335 5.56 5.96 21.81
C PRO A 335 6.86 5.58 21.11
N LEU A 336 6.90 5.57 19.78
CA LEU A 336 8.11 5.30 19.02
C LEU A 336 9.21 6.35 19.28
N LEU A 337 8.86 7.64 19.28
CA LEU A 337 9.82 8.72 19.56
C LEU A 337 10.33 8.68 21.00
N ASP A 338 9.44 8.46 21.97
CA ASP A 338 9.80 8.35 23.38
C ASP A 338 10.72 7.15 23.62
N GLY A 339 10.42 6.01 23.00
CA GLY A 339 11.27 4.82 23.07
C GLY A 339 12.62 5.01 22.39
N LEU A 340 12.67 5.66 21.22
CA LEU A 340 13.92 5.98 20.52
C LEU A 340 14.84 6.87 21.36
N ALA A 341 14.28 7.85 22.08
CA ALA A 341 15.03 8.70 23.00
C ALA A 341 15.70 7.89 24.12
N GLN A 342 15.04 6.83 24.61
CA GLN A 342 15.58 5.92 25.64
C GLN A 342 16.66 4.98 25.09
N LEU A 343 16.58 4.60 23.80
CA LEU A 343 17.62 3.80 23.12
C LEU A 343 18.89 4.60 22.80
N GLY A 344 18.89 5.92 23.05
CA GLY A 344 20.02 6.82 22.89
C GLY A 344 20.04 7.52 21.54
N SER A 345 21.24 7.72 20.98
CA SER A 345 21.40 8.47 19.74
C SER A 345 20.70 7.76 18.57
N HIS A 346 19.88 8.50 17.84
CA HIS A 346 19.06 7.97 16.75
C HIS A 346 18.85 8.97 15.61
N ARG A 347 18.46 8.45 14.46
CA ARG A 347 17.97 9.21 13.31
C ARG A 347 16.64 8.65 12.84
N ILE A 348 15.70 9.54 12.58
CA ILE A 348 14.39 9.16 12.06
C ILE A 348 14.05 10.02 10.85
N VAL A 349 13.50 9.39 9.82
CA VAL A 349 12.72 10.05 8.79
C VAL A 349 11.29 9.54 8.84
N ALA A 350 10.34 10.43 9.09
CA ALA A 350 8.93 10.18 8.87
C ALA A 350 8.56 10.73 7.50
N PHE A 351 7.88 9.96 6.67
CA PHE A 351 7.40 10.44 5.38
C PHE A 351 6.00 9.92 5.07
N CYS A 352 5.30 10.70 4.24
CA CYS A 352 3.99 10.36 3.72
C CYS A 352 4.04 10.45 2.19
N ASP A 353 3.35 9.52 1.55
CA ASP A 353 3.16 9.53 0.11
C ASP A 353 2.23 10.69 -0.30
N SER A 354 2.02 10.89 -1.60
CA SER A 354 1.28 12.04 -2.13
C SER A 354 -0.21 12.04 -1.81
N GLY A 355 -0.70 11.04 -1.09
CA GLY A 355 -2.09 10.82 -0.69
C GLY A 355 -2.78 9.74 -1.53
N SER A 356 -3.94 9.31 -1.05
CA SER A 356 -4.72 8.22 -1.66
C SER A 356 -5.78 8.73 -2.64
N VAL A 357 -6.33 7.82 -3.43
CA VAL A 357 -7.38 8.11 -4.41
C VAL A 357 -8.69 8.43 -3.70
N HIS A 358 -9.32 9.58 -4.01
CA HIS A 358 -10.70 9.85 -3.64
C HIS A 358 -11.58 9.98 -4.89
N HIS A 359 -12.69 9.22 -4.94
CA HIS A 359 -13.64 9.23 -6.08
C HIS A 359 -12.99 8.98 -7.45
N GLY A 360 -11.96 8.12 -7.49
CA GLY A 360 -11.20 7.81 -8.70
C GLY A 360 -10.33 8.97 -9.19
N GLN A 361 -10.03 9.96 -8.34
CA GLN A 361 -8.98 10.96 -8.57
C GLN A 361 -7.80 10.62 -7.66
N ALA A 362 -6.66 10.29 -8.26
CA ALA A 362 -5.42 10.08 -7.52
C ALA A 362 -4.93 11.39 -6.91
N ALA A 363 -4.36 11.33 -5.71
CA ALA A 363 -3.80 12.52 -5.10
C ALA A 363 -2.54 12.95 -5.84
N GLU A 364 -2.63 14.09 -6.53
CA GLU A 364 -1.53 14.70 -7.25
C GLU A 364 -0.65 15.52 -6.30
N GLY A 365 0.60 15.09 -6.13
CA GLY A 365 1.61 15.85 -5.41
C GLY A 365 2.90 15.08 -5.21
N PRO A 366 3.99 15.74 -4.79
CA PRO A 366 5.13 15.04 -4.22
C PRO A 366 4.79 14.55 -2.81
N GLY A 367 5.31 13.38 -2.43
CA GLY A 367 5.38 12.99 -1.03
C GLY A 367 6.23 14.00 -0.23
N PHE A 368 6.15 13.94 1.09
CA PHE A 368 6.90 14.85 1.97
C PHE A 368 7.43 14.14 3.20
N PHE A 369 8.46 14.71 3.80
CA PHE A 369 9.20 14.09 4.89
C PHE A 369 9.54 15.07 6.01
N ALA A 370 9.72 14.55 7.22
CA ALA A 370 10.39 15.18 8.33
C ALA A 370 11.55 14.31 8.78
N TYR A 371 12.75 14.88 8.87
CA TYR A 371 13.97 14.18 9.26
C TYR A 371 14.60 14.80 10.51
N ARG A 372 14.97 13.96 11.47
CA ARG A 372 15.63 14.37 12.70
C ARG A 372 16.84 13.48 12.99
N ASP A 373 17.99 14.11 13.24
CA ASP A 373 19.16 13.50 13.87
C ASP A 373 19.21 13.95 15.32
N SER A 374 19.08 13.02 16.27
CA SER A 374 19.03 13.34 17.69
C SER A 374 20.32 13.99 18.21
N ALA A 375 21.45 13.83 17.53
CA ALA A 375 22.73 14.43 17.89
C ALA A 375 22.90 15.87 17.36
N ALA A 376 22.11 16.27 16.36
CA ALA A 376 22.14 17.63 15.82
C ALA A 376 21.36 18.60 16.70
N ALA A 377 21.78 19.87 16.76
CA ALA A 377 20.98 20.92 17.40
C ALA A 377 19.58 21.00 16.75
N PRO A 378 18.51 21.20 17.54
CA PRO A 378 17.17 21.40 17.00
C PRO A 378 17.16 22.59 16.04
N SER A 379 16.46 22.46 14.91
CA SER A 379 16.28 23.59 14.01
C SER A 379 15.28 24.59 14.61
N ALA A 380 15.50 25.91 14.42
CA ALA A 380 14.63 26.97 14.95
C ALA A 380 13.35 27.18 14.10
N GLY A 381 12.69 26.10 13.70
CA GLY A 381 11.54 26.13 12.80
C GLY A 381 10.21 26.34 13.51
N THR A 382 10.08 27.43 14.27
CA THR A 382 8.90 27.70 15.10
C THR A 382 7.62 27.71 14.26
N GLY A 383 6.64 26.90 14.66
CA GLY A 383 5.30 26.88 14.06
C GLY A 383 5.12 26.01 12.83
N ARG A 384 6.18 25.32 12.35
CA ARG A 384 6.04 24.32 11.27
C ARG A 384 5.27 23.10 11.76
N ARG A 385 4.45 22.52 10.89
CA ARG A 385 3.69 21.29 11.14
C ARG A 385 4.01 20.24 10.07
N PHE A 386 3.78 18.98 10.38
CA PHE A 386 3.94 17.89 9.41
C PHE A 386 2.69 17.79 8.54
N ILE A 387 2.51 18.78 7.66
CA ILE A 387 1.34 18.93 6.78
C ILE A 387 1.78 19.28 5.36
N GLU A 388 0.93 19.01 4.38
CA GLU A 388 1.23 19.21 2.97
C GLU A 388 1.60 20.67 2.65
N ALA A 389 0.89 21.62 3.27
CA ALA A 389 1.09 23.05 3.05
C ALA A 389 2.47 23.55 3.53
N ASP A 390 2.88 23.15 4.73
CA ASP A 390 4.16 23.56 5.32
C ASP A 390 5.33 22.88 4.62
N ALA A 391 5.16 21.63 4.17
CA ALA A 391 6.16 20.95 3.36
C ALA A 391 6.34 21.64 2.00
N ARG A 392 5.26 22.09 1.36
CA ARG A 392 5.31 22.90 0.12
C ARG A 392 5.90 24.29 0.32
N ALA A 393 5.71 24.89 1.48
CA ALA A 393 6.27 26.20 1.85
C ALA A 393 7.73 26.12 2.31
N SER A 394 8.28 24.92 2.49
CA SER A 394 9.65 24.72 2.95
C SER A 394 10.66 25.29 1.96
N THR A 395 11.70 25.94 2.50
CA THR A 395 12.85 26.42 1.71
C THR A 395 13.86 25.31 1.40
N VAL A 396 13.65 24.11 1.96
CA VAL A 396 14.48 22.93 1.70
C VAL A 396 14.21 22.46 0.26
N PRO A 397 15.23 22.35 -0.59
CA PRO A 397 15.07 21.81 -1.93
C PRO A 397 14.48 20.39 -1.89
N PRO A 398 13.57 20.03 -2.83
CA PRO A 398 13.05 18.67 -2.90
C PRO A 398 14.16 17.63 -2.89
N ARG A 399 14.03 16.63 -2.02
CA ARG A 399 15.06 15.60 -1.82
C ARG A 399 14.78 14.40 -2.67
N ASP A 400 15.81 13.91 -3.36
CA ASP A 400 15.76 12.63 -4.05
C ASP A 400 15.64 11.49 -3.04
N ALA A 401 14.48 10.81 -3.03
CA ALA A 401 14.20 9.71 -2.12
C ALA A 401 15.23 8.57 -2.27
N THR A 402 15.76 8.33 -3.47
CA THR A 402 16.78 7.30 -3.73
C THR A 402 18.10 7.54 -3.02
N LYS A 403 18.36 8.78 -2.58
CA LYS A 403 19.57 9.18 -1.87
C LYS A 403 19.35 9.31 -0.36
N PHE A 404 18.10 9.19 0.11
CA PHE A 404 17.78 9.44 1.51
C PHE A 404 18.42 8.39 2.43
N VAL A 405 18.46 7.13 1.99
CA VAL A 405 19.11 6.05 2.74
C VAL A 405 20.57 6.38 3.05
N VAL A 406 21.31 6.95 2.09
CA VAL A 406 22.73 7.32 2.28
C VAL A 406 22.85 8.41 3.34
N ARG A 407 21.94 9.37 3.36
CA ARG A 407 21.88 10.43 4.37
C ARG A 407 21.55 9.86 5.76
N LEU A 408 20.57 8.96 5.83
CA LEU A 408 20.15 8.35 7.08
C LEU A 408 21.33 7.63 7.74
N PHE A 409 22.15 6.93 6.96
CA PHE A 409 23.29 6.14 7.43
C PHE A 409 24.66 6.82 7.31
N ALA A 410 24.73 8.09 6.89
CA ALA A 410 26.00 8.80 6.74
C ALA A 410 26.73 8.84 8.09
N LYS A 411 27.97 8.34 8.18
CA LYS A 411 28.78 8.51 9.39
C LYS A 411 28.88 10.00 9.67
N GLY A 412 28.52 10.42 10.89
CA GLY A 412 28.51 11.83 11.28
C GLY A 412 29.81 12.51 10.86
N SER A 413 29.69 13.66 10.20
CA SER A 413 30.80 14.54 9.86
C SER A 413 31.45 15.13 11.10
#